data_AF-A0A7S1HPM2-F1
#
_entry.id   AF-A0A7S1HPM2-F1
#
_cell.length_a   1.000
_cell.length_b   1.000
_cell.length_c   1.000
_cell.angle_alpha   90.00
_cell.angle_beta   90.00
_cell.angle_gamma   90.00
#
_symmetry.space_group_name_H-M   'P 1'
#
loop_
_entity.id
_entity.type
_entity.pdbx_description
1 polymer ?
#
loop_
_entity_poly.entity_id
_entity_poly.type
_entity_poly.pdbx_seq_one_letter_code
_entity_poly.pdbx_strand_id
1 'polypeptide(L)'
;KFPKGLVSALSADDMKTLERLLDQRLRPNHLAGILPPFEQIEMFASLQPEETVNNLGSLFRAFARTAQLEDGLYFMCRTNDIEIMGKLLTQFTDMSLEEKYKFVIAPIDTTNRDVVLAFLQYVRLFSRNAPVSVGLRLPKPSSETYVHKLENCFKILSLYLWLSLRFPEEFAERERAERMLERCTHQIQVALEKLSPQNVQRRTVNLQSYIATPRQAKHRRNKS
;
A
#
# COMPACT_ATOMS: atom_id res chain seq x y z
N LYS A 1 -24.56 16.63 19.48
CA LYS A 1 -23.26 16.25 20.10
C LYS A 1 -23.47 15.01 20.92
N PHE A 2 -22.62 14.00 20.79
CA PHE A 2 -22.62 12.82 21.66
C PHE A 2 -21.57 13.04 22.76
N PRO A 3 -21.96 13.21 24.05
CA PRO A 3 -21.04 13.62 25.11
C PRO A 3 -20.17 12.48 25.68
N LYS A 4 -20.46 11.22 25.33
CA LYS A 4 -19.73 10.03 25.77
C LYS A 4 -19.43 9.13 24.56
N GLY A 5 -18.22 8.58 24.51
CA GLY A 5 -17.85 7.51 23.58
C GLY A 5 -18.18 6.13 24.17
N LEU A 6 -18.61 5.19 23.32
CA LEU A 6 -18.88 3.81 23.68
C LEU A 6 -18.01 2.89 22.81
N VAL A 7 -17.61 1.74 23.37
CA VAL A 7 -16.84 0.72 22.66
C VAL A 7 -17.41 -0.66 23.01
N SER A 8 -17.44 -1.57 22.05
CA SER A 8 -17.90 -2.95 22.22
C SER A 8 -17.25 -3.83 21.16
N ALA A 9 -17.31 -5.15 21.33
CA ALA A 9 -16.96 -6.12 20.30
C ALA A 9 -18.21 -6.77 19.68
N LEU A 10 -18.04 -7.43 18.53
CA LEU A 10 -19.12 -8.18 17.85
C LEU A 10 -19.49 -9.47 18.59
N SER A 11 -18.53 -10.10 19.27
CA SER A 11 -18.72 -11.31 20.05
C SER A 11 -18.40 -11.08 21.53
N ALA A 12 -19.00 -11.89 22.41
CA ALA A 12 -18.77 -11.79 23.85
C ALA A 12 -17.35 -12.20 24.25
N ASP A 13 -16.73 -13.10 23.50
CA ASP A 13 -15.35 -13.53 23.78
C ASP A 13 -14.33 -12.47 23.37
N ASP A 14 -14.59 -11.75 22.27
CA ASP A 14 -13.78 -10.58 21.89
C ASP A 14 -13.93 -9.44 22.88
N MET A 15 -15.10 -9.30 23.53
CA MET A 15 -15.33 -8.26 24.53
C MET A 15 -14.39 -8.41 25.73
N LYS A 16 -14.20 -9.65 26.22
CA LYS A 16 -13.23 -9.95 27.30
C LYS A 16 -11.80 -9.58 26.90
N THR A 17 -11.46 -9.83 25.64
CA THR A 17 -10.13 -9.47 25.10
C THR A 17 -9.96 -7.97 25.00
N LEU A 18 -10.98 -7.26 24.52
CA LEU A 18 -10.99 -5.81 24.39
C LEU A 18 -10.83 -5.12 25.75
N GLU A 19 -11.61 -5.52 26.75
CA GLU A 19 -11.50 -4.99 28.12
C GLU A 19 -10.08 -5.17 28.66
N ARG A 20 -9.55 -6.39 28.57
CA ARG A 20 -8.18 -6.69 28.99
C ARG A 20 -7.13 -5.82 28.29
N LEU A 21 -7.28 -5.55 26.99
CA LEU A 21 -6.32 -4.75 26.23
C LEU A 21 -6.46 -3.24 26.52
N LEU A 22 -7.67 -2.74 26.76
CA LEU A 22 -7.90 -1.34 27.12
C LEU A 22 -7.36 -0.99 28.50
N ASP A 23 -7.40 -1.94 29.44
CA ASP A 23 -6.84 -1.78 30.79
C ASP A 23 -5.30 -1.89 30.82
N GLN A 24 -4.66 -2.35 29.75
CA GLN A 24 -3.21 -2.46 29.70
C GLN A 24 -2.52 -1.10 29.60
N ARG A 25 -1.56 -0.86 30.50
CA ARG A 25 -0.68 0.30 30.41
C ARG A 25 0.24 0.17 29.19
N LEU A 26 0.16 1.14 28.29
CA LEU A 26 1.07 1.24 27.15
C LEU A 26 2.51 1.42 27.64
N ARG A 27 3.43 0.63 27.08
CA ARG A 27 4.87 0.80 27.30
C ARG A 27 5.36 1.98 26.46
N PRO A 28 6.13 2.92 27.05
CA PRO A 28 6.76 3.98 26.28
C PRO A 28 7.69 3.39 25.21
N ASN A 29 7.66 3.93 24.00
CA ASN A 29 8.64 3.61 22.98
C ASN A 29 9.77 4.65 23.02
N HIS A 30 11.00 4.19 23.25
CA HIS A 30 12.18 5.05 23.33
C HIS A 30 13.01 5.04 22.04
N LEU A 31 12.61 4.24 21.05
CA LEU A 31 13.35 4.04 19.80
C LEU A 31 12.75 4.87 18.66
N ALA A 32 13.62 5.57 17.93
CA ALA A 32 13.28 6.29 16.70
C ALA A 32 13.87 5.57 15.46
N GLY A 33 13.06 5.44 14.42
CA GLY A 33 13.49 4.87 13.15
C GLY A 33 14.28 5.87 12.32
N ILE A 34 15.40 5.44 11.75
CA ILE A 34 16.22 6.24 10.83
C ILE A 34 16.28 5.53 9.48
N LEU A 35 16.20 6.31 8.40
CA LEU A 35 16.53 5.88 7.05
C LEU A 35 17.66 6.78 6.53
N PRO A 36 18.69 6.24 5.86
CA PRO A 36 19.77 7.07 5.34
C PRO A 36 19.26 8.02 4.25
N PRO A 37 19.66 9.31 4.27
CA PRO A 37 19.47 10.20 3.14
C PRO A 37 20.39 9.80 1.97
N PHE A 38 20.16 10.38 0.80
CA PHE A 38 20.87 10.02 -0.43
C PHE A 38 22.39 10.18 -0.28
N GLU A 39 22.84 11.27 0.33
CA GLU A 39 24.24 11.63 0.47
C GLU A 39 25.02 10.57 1.27
N GLN A 40 24.38 9.94 2.26
CA GLN A 40 24.99 8.83 3.01
C GLN A 40 25.09 7.56 2.17
N ILE A 41 24.07 7.27 1.35
CA ILE A 41 24.10 6.13 0.42
C ILE A 41 25.14 6.34 -0.67
N GLU A 42 25.26 7.55 -1.21
CA GLU A 42 26.25 7.92 -2.22
C GLU A 42 27.68 7.79 -1.69
N MET A 43 27.94 8.37 -0.51
CA MET A 43 29.24 8.23 0.16
C MET A 43 29.57 6.76 0.42
N PHE A 44 28.61 5.98 0.90
CA PHE A 44 28.80 4.55 1.12
C PHE A 44 29.08 3.81 -0.18
N ALA A 45 28.37 4.12 -1.27
CA ALA A 45 28.55 3.51 -2.59
C ALA A 45 29.97 3.71 -3.13
N SER A 46 30.58 4.87 -2.90
CA SER A 46 31.95 5.16 -3.33
C SER A 46 33.02 4.23 -2.72
N LEU A 47 32.67 3.53 -1.64
CA LEU A 47 33.53 2.59 -0.93
C LEU A 47 33.20 1.11 -1.23
N GLN A 48 32.20 0.84 -2.07
CA GLN A 48 31.73 -0.52 -2.38
C GLN A 48 32.21 -1.00 -3.76
N PRO A 49 32.29 -2.33 -3.98
CA PRO A 49 32.49 -2.89 -5.31
C PRO A 49 31.36 -2.50 -6.28
N GLU A 50 31.70 -2.41 -7.57
CA GLU A 50 30.77 -1.96 -8.62
C GLU A 50 29.50 -2.82 -8.70
N GLU A 51 29.62 -4.13 -8.47
CA GLU A 51 28.47 -5.06 -8.47
C GLU A 51 27.45 -4.72 -7.37
N THR A 52 27.93 -4.19 -6.24
CA THR A 52 27.07 -3.74 -5.13
C THR A 52 26.42 -2.41 -5.46
N VAL A 53 27.16 -1.47 -6.06
CA VAL A 53 26.65 -0.16 -6.46
C VAL A 53 25.55 -0.30 -7.54
N ASN A 54 25.76 -1.20 -8.51
CA ASN A 54 24.79 -1.47 -9.58
C ASN A 54 23.50 -2.14 -9.08
N ASN A 55 23.51 -2.72 -7.88
CA ASN A 55 22.34 -3.26 -7.22
C ASN A 55 22.00 -2.45 -5.97
N LEU A 56 21.20 -1.40 -6.16
CA LEU A 56 20.78 -0.51 -5.08
C LEU A 56 20.14 -1.26 -3.91
N GLY A 57 19.45 -2.37 -4.15
CA GLY A 57 18.91 -3.20 -3.06
C GLY A 57 20.01 -3.87 -2.23
N SER A 58 21.04 -4.42 -2.88
CA SER A 58 22.24 -4.92 -2.19
C SER A 58 22.98 -3.81 -1.44
N LEU A 59 23.07 -2.61 -2.02
CA LEU A 59 23.70 -1.45 -1.41
C LEU A 59 22.98 -1.01 -0.12
N PHE A 60 21.66 -0.86 -0.14
CA PHE A 60 20.86 -0.55 1.05
C PHE A 60 20.97 -1.64 2.11
N ARG A 61 20.95 -2.90 1.69
CA ARG A 61 21.12 -4.03 2.61
C ARG A 61 22.51 -4.05 3.25
N ALA A 62 23.55 -3.72 2.49
CA ALA A 62 24.91 -3.63 3.01
C ALA A 62 25.01 -2.46 4.00
N PHE A 63 24.49 -1.29 3.63
CA PHE A 63 24.44 -0.12 4.51
C PHE A 63 23.73 -0.41 5.83
N ALA A 64 22.54 -1.02 5.78
CA ALA A 64 21.77 -1.36 6.97
C ALA A 64 22.50 -2.36 7.90
N ARG A 65 23.39 -3.19 7.37
CA ARG A 65 24.21 -4.12 8.17
C ARG A 65 25.45 -3.48 8.76
N THR A 66 26.02 -2.48 8.09
CA THR A 66 27.27 -1.84 8.52
C THR A 66 27.04 -0.60 9.37
N ALA A 67 25.88 0.04 9.25
CA ALA A 67 25.50 1.21 10.02
C ALA A 67 25.51 0.89 11.53
N GLN A 68 26.29 1.65 12.28
CA GLN A 68 26.28 1.65 13.74
C GLN A 68 25.35 2.78 14.20
N LEU A 69 24.39 2.44 15.05
CA LEU A 69 23.43 3.37 15.64
C LEU A 69 23.59 3.36 17.16
N GLU A 70 23.21 4.46 17.81
CA GLU A 70 23.23 4.51 19.28
C GLU A 70 22.20 3.51 19.85
N ASP A 71 22.72 2.57 20.62
CA ASP A 71 21.92 1.51 21.23
C ASP A 71 20.85 2.10 22.14
N GLY A 72 19.62 1.63 22.00
CA GLY A 72 18.50 2.05 22.84
C GLY A 72 17.86 3.39 22.46
N LEU A 73 18.39 4.12 21.46
CA LEU A 73 17.76 5.35 20.92
C LEU A 73 17.26 5.19 19.50
N TYR A 74 17.97 4.46 18.65
CA TYR A 74 17.67 4.39 17.22
C TYR A 74 17.62 2.97 16.68
N PHE A 75 16.90 2.80 15.58
CA PHE A 75 16.95 1.59 14.77
C PHE A 75 16.87 1.95 13.29
N MET A 76 17.47 1.12 12.43
CA MET A 76 17.33 1.27 10.99
C MET A 76 15.91 0.90 10.57
N CYS A 77 15.24 1.80 9.85
CA CYS A 77 13.93 1.54 9.27
C CYS A 77 13.99 0.31 8.34
N ARG A 78 12.86 -0.41 8.23
CA ARG A 78 12.77 -1.56 7.32
C ARG A 78 12.89 -1.10 5.87
N THR A 79 13.81 -1.70 5.12
CA THR A 79 14.13 -1.36 3.73
C THR A 79 13.62 -2.39 2.71
N ASN A 80 12.78 -3.36 3.12
CA ASN A 80 12.35 -4.47 2.25
C ASN A 80 11.83 -4.01 0.88
N ASP A 81 10.95 -3.00 0.83
CA ASP A 81 10.39 -2.50 -0.42
C ASP A 81 11.47 -1.83 -1.28
N ILE A 82 12.33 -1.00 -0.67
CA ILE A 82 13.48 -0.36 -1.32
C ILE A 82 14.42 -1.43 -1.90
N GLU A 83 14.68 -2.51 -1.16
CA GLU A 83 15.55 -3.60 -1.61
C GLU A 83 14.97 -4.37 -2.80
N ILE A 84 13.67 -4.68 -2.76
CA ILE A 84 12.97 -5.34 -3.86
C ILE A 84 13.02 -4.48 -5.11
N MET A 85 12.63 -3.21 -5.00
CA MET A 85 12.62 -2.30 -6.13
C MET A 85 14.04 -2.01 -6.64
N GLY A 86 15.01 -1.80 -5.75
CA GLY A 86 16.41 -1.57 -6.08
C GLY A 86 17.03 -2.73 -6.85
N LYS A 87 16.69 -3.98 -6.51
CA LYS A 87 17.11 -5.15 -7.27
C LYS A 87 16.49 -5.18 -8.68
N LEU A 88 15.22 -4.77 -8.82
CA LEU A 88 14.57 -4.66 -10.13
C LEU A 88 15.20 -3.56 -11.00
N LEU A 89 15.74 -2.51 -10.38
CA LEU A 89 16.38 -1.40 -11.09
C LEU A 89 17.77 -1.70 -11.64
N THR A 90 18.42 -2.80 -11.24
CA THR A 90 19.75 -3.20 -11.75
C THR A 90 19.79 -3.35 -13.27
N GLN A 91 18.66 -3.65 -13.92
CA GLN A 91 18.59 -3.76 -15.37
C GLN A 91 18.69 -2.43 -16.13
N PHE A 92 18.55 -1.28 -15.45
CA PHE A 92 18.60 0.05 -16.06
C PHE A 92 19.98 0.67 -15.82
N THR A 93 20.92 0.42 -16.73
CA THR A 93 22.32 0.87 -16.62
C THR A 93 22.50 2.37 -16.89
N ASP A 94 21.61 2.96 -17.69
CA ASP A 94 21.73 4.36 -18.13
C ASP A 94 21.19 5.38 -17.11
N MET A 95 20.82 4.92 -15.91
CA MET A 95 20.35 5.76 -14.81
C MET A 95 21.42 5.90 -13.73
N SER A 96 21.60 7.13 -13.27
CA SER A 96 22.46 7.47 -12.14
C SER A 96 21.97 6.86 -10.82
N LEU A 97 22.85 6.81 -9.82
CA LEU A 97 22.52 6.34 -8.48
C LEU A 97 21.43 7.21 -7.84
N GLU A 98 21.50 8.53 -8.03
CA GLU A 98 20.53 9.49 -7.50
C GLU A 98 19.13 9.28 -8.09
N GLU A 99 19.03 9.07 -9.41
CA GLU A 99 17.77 8.77 -10.08
C GLU A 99 17.18 7.46 -9.55
N LYS A 100 17.98 6.39 -9.48
CA LYS A 100 17.55 5.11 -8.91
C LYS A 100 17.09 5.27 -7.46
N TYR A 101 17.82 6.04 -6.65
CA TYR A 101 17.46 6.35 -5.27
C TYR A 101 16.09 7.04 -5.18
N LYS A 102 15.88 8.11 -5.97
CA LYS A 102 14.59 8.81 -6.04
C LYS A 102 13.45 7.88 -6.45
N PHE A 103 13.68 6.94 -7.36
CA PHE A 103 12.65 5.95 -7.74
C PHE A 103 12.34 4.95 -6.62
N VAL A 104 13.33 4.37 -5.95
CA VAL A 104 13.09 3.30 -4.95
C VAL A 104 12.50 3.80 -3.63
N ILE A 105 12.69 5.07 -3.28
CA ILE A 105 12.07 5.66 -2.07
C ILE A 105 10.60 6.08 -2.32
N ALA A 106 10.09 5.92 -3.54
CA ALA A 106 8.69 6.21 -3.84
C ALA A 106 7.75 5.28 -3.03
N PRO A 107 6.62 5.79 -2.53
CA PRO A 107 5.69 5.00 -1.73
C PRO A 107 4.94 4.01 -2.63
N ILE A 108 5.46 2.80 -2.76
CA ILE A 108 4.96 1.77 -3.66
C ILE A 108 4.50 0.56 -2.85
N ASP A 109 3.31 0.07 -3.17
CA ASP A 109 2.84 -1.24 -2.75
C ASP A 109 3.50 -2.33 -3.61
N THR A 110 4.64 -2.85 -3.15
CA THR A 110 5.44 -3.86 -3.87
C THR A 110 4.73 -5.21 -3.99
N THR A 111 3.67 -5.44 -3.21
CA THR A 111 2.84 -6.66 -3.30
C THR A 111 1.84 -6.58 -4.45
N ASN A 112 1.55 -5.37 -4.94
CA ASN A 112 0.59 -5.14 -6.01
C ASN A 112 1.27 -5.16 -7.38
N ARG A 113 1.03 -6.25 -8.13
CA ARG A 113 1.62 -6.47 -9.45
C ARG A 113 1.33 -5.33 -10.43
N ASP A 114 0.13 -4.76 -10.44
CA ASP A 114 -0.23 -3.70 -11.39
C ASP A 114 0.57 -2.42 -11.12
N VAL A 115 0.78 -2.09 -9.84
CA VAL A 115 1.59 -0.93 -9.43
C VAL A 115 3.07 -1.16 -9.77
N VAL A 116 3.60 -2.35 -9.51
CA VAL A 116 5.00 -2.70 -9.85
C VAL A 116 5.23 -2.65 -11.37
N LEU A 117 4.28 -3.14 -12.18
CA LEU A 117 4.37 -3.06 -13.64
C LEU A 117 4.33 -1.61 -14.15
N ALA A 118 3.44 -0.78 -13.60
CA ALA A 118 3.38 0.64 -13.94
C ALA A 118 4.68 1.37 -13.56
N PHE A 119 5.22 1.09 -12.37
CA PHE A 119 6.52 1.61 -11.94
C PHE A 119 7.63 1.25 -12.93
N LEU A 120 7.77 -0.03 -13.29
CA LEU A 120 8.81 -0.47 -14.23
C LEU A 120 8.63 0.14 -15.63
N GLN A 121 7.39 0.38 -16.04
CA GLN A 121 7.10 1.09 -17.29
C GLN A 121 7.56 2.55 -17.22
N TYR A 122 7.32 3.26 -16.12
CA TYR A 122 7.78 4.64 -15.93
C TYR A 122 9.30 4.72 -15.93
N VAL A 123 9.97 3.84 -15.18
CA VAL A 123 11.43 3.75 -15.16
C VAL A 123 11.98 3.47 -16.56
N ARG A 124 11.37 2.57 -17.33
CA ARG A 124 11.81 2.25 -18.70
C ARG A 124 11.67 3.42 -19.67
N LEU A 125 10.63 4.23 -19.53
CA LEU A 125 10.46 5.43 -20.35
C LEU A 125 11.49 6.50 -19.94
N PHE A 126 11.64 6.70 -18.63
CA PHE A 126 12.61 7.62 -18.05
C PHE A 126 14.05 7.28 -18.50
N SER A 127 14.47 6.02 -18.39
CA SER A 127 15.83 5.57 -18.75
C SER A 127 16.15 5.71 -20.25
N ARG A 128 15.14 5.94 -21.09
CA ARG A 128 15.30 6.16 -22.54
C ARG A 128 15.25 7.64 -22.90
N ASN A 129 15.25 8.54 -21.91
CA ASN A 129 15.02 9.97 -22.09
C ASN A 129 13.73 10.26 -22.88
N ALA A 130 12.71 9.39 -22.72
CA ALA A 130 11.41 9.54 -23.37
C ALA A 130 10.42 10.20 -22.40
N PRO A 131 9.51 11.06 -22.88
CA PRO A 131 8.45 11.62 -22.06
C PRO A 131 7.63 10.51 -21.38
N VAL A 132 7.51 10.59 -20.06
CA VAL A 132 6.80 9.58 -19.26
C VAL A 132 5.32 9.96 -19.19
N SER A 133 4.53 9.36 -20.07
CA SER A 133 3.06 9.52 -20.03
C SER A 133 2.43 8.78 -18.85
N VAL A 134 1.27 9.23 -18.37
CA VAL A 134 0.50 8.55 -17.31
C VAL A 134 0.17 7.10 -17.70
N GLY A 135 -0.08 6.84 -18.99
CA GLY A 135 -0.27 5.48 -19.52
C GLY A 135 -1.50 4.72 -19.00
N LEU A 136 -2.38 5.37 -18.25
CA LEU A 136 -3.49 4.74 -17.53
C LEU A 136 -4.85 5.04 -18.17
N ARG A 137 -5.79 4.11 -18.05
CA ARG A 137 -7.21 4.33 -18.36
C ARG A 137 -8.05 3.90 -17.17
N LEU A 138 -8.96 4.76 -16.73
CA LEU A 138 -9.88 4.41 -15.65
C LEU A 138 -10.82 3.30 -16.11
N PRO A 139 -11.06 2.27 -15.27
CA PRO A 139 -11.96 1.18 -15.61
C PRO A 139 -13.38 1.71 -15.78
N LYS A 140 -14.16 1.02 -16.62
CA LYS A 140 -15.62 1.22 -16.65
C LYS A 140 -16.25 0.42 -15.51
N PRO A 141 -17.42 0.86 -14.99
CA PRO A 141 -18.19 0.09 -14.02
C PRO A 141 -18.40 -1.35 -14.55
N SER A 142 -17.73 -2.30 -13.92
CA SER A 142 -17.75 -3.73 -14.24
C SER A 142 -18.03 -4.52 -12.97
N SER A 143 -18.47 -5.79 -13.08
CA SER A 143 -18.83 -6.57 -11.90
C SER A 143 -17.64 -6.81 -10.96
N GLU A 144 -17.96 -6.96 -9.67
CA GLU A 144 -17.17 -7.34 -8.46
C GLU A 144 -15.78 -6.71 -8.26
N THR A 145 -14.94 -6.66 -9.28
CA THR A 145 -13.54 -6.18 -9.22
C THR A 145 -13.38 -4.69 -9.51
N TYR A 146 -14.46 -3.95 -9.81
CA TYR A 146 -14.37 -2.56 -10.24
C TYR A 146 -13.73 -1.64 -9.19
N VAL A 147 -14.11 -1.78 -7.92
CA VAL A 147 -13.53 -0.97 -6.82
C VAL A 147 -12.04 -1.25 -6.69
N HIS A 148 -11.64 -2.53 -6.67
CA HIS A 148 -10.24 -2.94 -6.62
C HIS A 148 -9.43 -2.38 -7.81
N LYS A 149 -9.99 -2.39 -9.03
CA LYS A 149 -9.33 -1.79 -10.21
C LYS A 149 -9.17 -0.28 -10.08
N LEU A 150 -10.15 0.41 -9.49
CA LEU A 150 -10.05 1.84 -9.21
C LEU A 150 -8.98 2.13 -8.14
N GLU A 151 -8.89 1.32 -7.08
CA GLU A 151 -7.84 1.43 -6.06
C GLU A 151 -6.45 1.26 -6.67
N ASN A 152 -6.27 0.30 -7.59
CA ASN A 152 -5.01 0.15 -8.32
C ASN A 152 -4.71 1.39 -9.20
N CYS A 153 -5.72 1.92 -9.89
CA CYS A 153 -5.57 3.16 -10.67
C CYS A 153 -5.16 4.35 -9.79
N PHE A 154 -5.77 4.47 -8.59
CA PHE A 154 -5.42 5.50 -7.63
C PHE A 154 -3.95 5.37 -7.20
N LYS A 155 -3.51 4.18 -6.79
CA LYS A 155 -2.11 3.93 -6.41
C LYS A 155 -1.13 4.30 -7.53
N ILE A 156 -1.43 3.92 -8.78
CA ILE A 156 -0.60 4.24 -9.95
C ILE A 156 -0.56 5.76 -10.22
N LEU A 157 -1.70 6.44 -10.13
CA LEU A 157 -1.77 7.90 -10.30
C LEU A 157 -1.01 8.64 -9.20
N SER A 158 -1.15 8.21 -7.94
CA SER A 158 -0.39 8.77 -6.82
C SER A 158 1.11 8.58 -7.01
N LEU A 159 1.55 7.41 -7.50
CA LEU A 159 2.95 7.15 -7.84
C LEU A 159 3.43 8.10 -8.95
N TYR A 160 2.66 8.26 -10.03
CA TYR A 160 3.00 9.17 -11.12
C TYR A 160 3.17 10.60 -10.61
N LEU A 161 2.24 11.09 -9.79
CA LEU A 161 2.31 12.43 -9.21
C LEU A 161 3.53 12.60 -8.30
N TRP A 162 3.82 11.59 -7.48
CA TRP A 162 4.98 11.61 -6.60
C TRP A 162 6.29 11.72 -7.40
N LEU A 163 6.39 11.03 -8.54
CA LEU A 163 7.54 11.09 -9.44
C LEU A 163 7.60 12.42 -10.22
N SER A 164 6.45 12.98 -10.62
CA SER A 164 6.38 14.28 -11.31
C SER A 164 6.89 15.46 -10.49
N LEU A 165 6.91 15.34 -9.16
CA LEU A 165 7.51 16.34 -8.29
C LEU A 165 9.05 16.30 -8.28
N ARG A 166 9.64 15.18 -8.70
CA ARG A 166 11.09 14.93 -8.66
C ARG A 166 11.74 14.97 -10.04
N PHE A 167 10.95 14.67 -11.07
CA PHE A 167 11.33 14.61 -12.47
C PHE A 167 10.31 15.40 -13.32
N PRO A 168 10.20 16.72 -13.12
CA PRO A 168 9.11 17.52 -13.71
C PRO A 168 9.19 17.60 -15.24
N GLU A 169 10.39 17.55 -15.81
CA GLU A 169 10.60 17.61 -17.26
C GLU A 169 10.17 16.30 -17.93
N GLU A 170 10.54 15.15 -17.34
CA GLU A 170 10.24 13.84 -17.88
C GLU A 170 8.77 13.43 -17.63
N PHE A 171 8.20 13.80 -16.49
CA PHE A 171 6.82 13.50 -16.08
C PHE A 171 5.90 14.71 -16.28
N ALA A 172 5.88 15.24 -17.50
CA ALA A 172 5.18 16.47 -17.85
C ALA A 172 3.63 16.37 -17.81
N GLU A 173 3.02 15.19 -17.74
CA GLU A 173 1.55 15.03 -17.71
C GLU A 173 0.95 15.18 -16.31
N ARG A 174 1.58 15.96 -15.42
CA ARG A 174 1.14 16.12 -14.01
C ARG A 174 -0.31 16.58 -13.88
N GLU A 175 -0.70 17.66 -14.55
CA GLU A 175 -2.08 18.16 -14.44
C GLU A 175 -3.11 17.13 -14.95
N ARG A 176 -2.74 16.35 -15.97
CA ARG A 176 -3.59 15.27 -16.48
C ARG A 176 -3.75 14.18 -15.43
N ALA A 177 -2.66 13.80 -14.75
CA ALA A 177 -2.70 12.84 -13.66
C ALA A 177 -3.55 13.35 -12.48
N GLU A 178 -3.46 14.63 -12.11
CA GLU A 178 -4.28 15.26 -11.06
C GLU A 178 -5.78 15.17 -11.40
N ARG A 179 -6.18 15.60 -12.59
CA ARG A 179 -7.58 15.47 -13.07
C ARG A 179 -8.05 14.02 -13.12
N MET A 180 -7.18 13.08 -13.49
CA MET A 180 -7.50 11.65 -13.48
C MET A 180 -7.67 11.11 -12.07
N LEU A 181 -6.86 11.56 -11.10
CA LEU A 181 -6.94 11.15 -9.70
C LEU A 181 -8.24 11.65 -9.07
N GLU A 182 -8.64 12.90 -9.32
CA GLU A 182 -9.94 13.44 -8.89
C GLU A 182 -11.10 12.60 -9.43
N ARG A 183 -11.09 12.29 -10.73
CA ARG A 183 -12.11 11.43 -11.35
C ARG A 183 -12.11 10.01 -10.79
N CYS A 184 -10.93 9.45 -10.51
CA CYS A 184 -10.78 8.13 -9.91
C CYS A 184 -11.37 8.11 -8.50
N THR A 185 -11.02 9.10 -7.68
CA THR A 185 -11.52 9.26 -6.30
C THR A 185 -13.04 9.41 -6.28
N HIS A 186 -13.61 10.23 -7.17
CA HIS A 186 -15.05 10.37 -7.31
C HIS A 186 -15.73 9.03 -7.69
N GLN A 187 -15.14 8.26 -8.61
CA GLN A 187 -15.68 6.95 -8.98
C GLN A 187 -15.60 5.93 -7.83
N ILE A 188 -14.53 5.97 -7.02
CA ILE A 188 -14.42 5.13 -5.82
C ILE A 188 -15.54 5.47 -4.84
N GLN A 189 -15.75 6.77 -4.55
CA GLN A 189 -16.81 7.23 -3.66
C GLN A 189 -18.18 6.71 -4.12
N VAL A 190 -18.54 6.95 -5.39
CA VAL A 190 -19.82 6.50 -5.96
C VAL A 190 -19.96 4.97 -5.91
N ALA A 191 -18.88 4.23 -6.13
CA ALA A 191 -18.90 2.77 -6.07
C ALA A 191 -19.11 2.26 -4.62
N LEU A 192 -18.46 2.89 -3.63
CA LEU A 192 -18.62 2.54 -2.21
C LEU A 192 -20.01 2.90 -1.68
N GLU A 193 -20.59 4.03 -2.10
CA GLU A 193 -21.97 4.40 -1.74
C GLU A 193 -22.99 3.35 -2.21
N LYS A 194 -22.78 2.75 -3.38
CA LYS A 194 -23.62 1.64 -3.89
C LYS A 194 -23.42 0.34 -3.11
N LEU A 195 -22.25 0.13 -2.54
CA LEU A 195 -21.95 -1.03 -1.68
C LEU A 195 -22.42 -0.84 -0.23
N SER A 196 -22.91 0.35 0.14
CA SER A 196 -23.34 0.64 1.51
C SER A 196 -24.47 -0.30 1.98
N PRO A 197 -24.49 -0.70 3.27
CA PRO A 197 -25.46 -1.64 3.83
C PRO A 197 -26.92 -1.28 3.56
N GLN A 198 -27.24 0.01 3.47
CA GLN A 198 -28.58 0.53 3.17
C GLN A 198 -29.09 0.05 1.78
N ASN A 199 -28.19 -0.17 0.83
CA ASN A 199 -28.48 -0.73 -0.50
C ASN A 199 -28.35 -2.27 -0.53
N VAL A 200 -27.50 -2.85 0.31
CA VAL A 200 -27.34 -4.31 0.47
C VAL A 200 -28.55 -4.94 1.19
N GLN A 201 -29.23 -4.20 2.07
CA GLN A 201 -30.48 -4.64 2.72
C GLN A 201 -31.57 -5.01 1.71
N ARG A 202 -31.61 -4.39 0.51
CA ARG A 202 -32.55 -4.74 -0.56
C ARG A 202 -32.24 -6.07 -1.27
N ARG A 203 -31.03 -6.61 -1.09
CA ARG A 203 -30.59 -7.90 -1.64
C ARG A 203 -30.38 -8.98 -0.57
N THR A 204 -30.61 -8.66 0.70
CA THR A 204 -30.48 -9.65 1.78
C THR A 204 -31.74 -10.51 1.81
N VAL A 205 -31.56 -11.81 1.59
CA VAL A 205 -32.57 -12.86 1.70
C VAL A 205 -33.44 -12.61 2.93
N ASN A 206 -34.76 -12.69 2.75
CA ASN A 206 -35.77 -12.43 3.78
C ASN A 206 -35.58 -13.40 4.96
N LEU A 207 -34.82 -13.01 5.97
CA LEU A 207 -34.53 -13.79 7.19
C LEU A 207 -35.80 -14.21 7.96
N GLN A 208 -36.96 -13.60 7.67
CA GLN A 208 -38.24 -14.03 8.23
C GLN A 208 -38.65 -15.44 7.75
N SER A 209 -38.22 -15.87 6.55
CA SER A 209 -38.54 -17.22 6.05
C SER A 209 -37.78 -18.33 6.78
N TYR A 210 -36.59 -18.02 7.31
CA TYR A 210 -35.79 -18.94 8.13
C TYR A 210 -36.29 -19.07 9.57
N ILE A 211 -36.93 -18.01 10.10
CA ILE A 211 -37.45 -17.99 11.48
C ILE A 211 -38.86 -18.62 11.54
N ALA A 212 -39.61 -18.65 10.43
CA ALA A 212 -40.98 -19.14 10.37
C ALA A 212 -41.14 -20.66 10.18
N THR A 213 -40.07 -21.46 10.09
CA THR A 213 -40.20 -22.92 9.94
C THR A 213 -40.34 -23.60 11.30
N PRO A 214 -41.49 -24.21 11.66
CA PRO A 214 -41.61 -24.93 12.90
C PRO A 214 -40.72 -26.19 12.85
N ARG A 215 -39.81 -26.33 13.81
CA ARG A 215 -39.11 -27.60 14.07
C ARG A 215 -40.16 -28.65 14.45
N GLN A 216 -40.56 -29.49 13.50
CA GLN A 216 -41.26 -30.74 13.82
C GLN A 216 -40.30 -31.66 14.58
N ALA A 217 -40.48 -31.70 15.90
CA ALA A 217 -39.83 -32.67 16.77
C ALA A 217 -40.38 -34.07 16.45
N LYS A 218 -39.58 -34.90 15.76
CA LYS A 218 -39.82 -36.35 15.68
C LYS A 218 -39.47 -36.96 17.03
N HIS A 219 -40.48 -37.08 17.89
CA HIS A 219 -40.44 -37.93 19.06
C HIS A 219 -40.55 -39.39 18.61
N ARG A 220 -39.41 -40.08 18.44
CA ARG A 220 -39.35 -41.54 18.34
C ARG A 220 -39.60 -42.12 19.72
N ARG A 221 -40.84 -42.54 20.00
CA ARG A 221 -41.13 -43.45 21.12
C ARG A 221 -40.65 -44.85 20.73
N ASN A 222 -39.64 -45.35 21.43
CA ASN A 222 -39.42 -46.78 21.58
C ASN A 222 -40.61 -47.37 22.35
N LYS A 223 -41.23 -48.42 21.80
CA LYS A 223 -41.87 -49.46 22.60
C LYS A 223 -41.60 -50.81 21.93
N SER A 224 -41.24 -51.74 22.81
CA SER A 224 -41.06 -53.18 22.67
C SER A 224 -42.24 -53.87 22.01
#